data_AF-A0A1G7ZQA0-F1
#
_entry.id   AF-A0A1G7ZQA0-F1
#
_cell.length_a   1.000
_cell.length_b   1.000
_cell.length_c   1.000
_cell.angle_alpha   90.00
_cell.angle_beta   90.00
_cell.angle_gamma   90.00
#
_symmetry.space_group_name_H-M   'P 1'
#
loop_
_entity.id
_entity.type
_entity.pdbx_description
1 polymer ?
#
loop_
_entity_poly.entity_id
_entity_poly.type
_entity_poly.pdbx_seq_one_letter_code
_entity_poly.pdbx_strand_id
1 'polypeptide(L)' 'MIALIREKCGLSAQDAYTFCSIAADLRVTQLVDGNKGIHCVLAKSRMPQRT' A
#
# COMPACT_ATOMS: atom_id res chain seq x y z
N MET A 1 -0.03 -0.38 4.91
CA MET A 1 -0.63 -0.61 3.57
C MET A 1 -1.07 -2.07 3.38
N ILE A 2 -0.19 -3.06 3.57
CA ILE A 2 -0.51 -4.49 3.40
C ILE A 2 -1.78 -4.90 4.15
N ALA A 3 -1.90 -4.57 5.44
CA ALA A 3 -3.11 -4.86 6.23
C ALA A 3 -4.38 -4.25 5.64
N LEU A 4 -4.32 -3.01 5.13
CA LEU A 4 -5.45 -2.34 4.50
C LEU A 4 -5.87 -3.05 3.20
N ILE A 5 -4.91 -3.48 2.38
CA ILE A 5 -5.20 -4.24 1.15
C ILE A 5 -5.87 -5.56 1.49
N ARG A 6 -5.38 -6.29 2.51
CA ARG A 6 -6.03 -7.53 2.98
C ARG A 6 -7.46 -7.29 3.41
N GLU A 7 -7.70 -6.25 4.20
CA GLU A 7 -9.04 -5.91 4.70
C GLU A 7 -10.00 -5.56 3.55
N LYS A 8 -9.55 -4.79 2.56
CA LYS A 8 -10.41 -4.32 1.46
C LYS A 8 -10.62 -5.37 0.36
N CYS A 9 -9.63 -6.21 0.10
CA CYS A 9 -9.63 -7.12 -1.06
C CYS A 9 -9.71 -8.61 -0.67
N GLY A 10 -9.60 -8.98 0.60
CA GLY A 10 -9.64 -10.38 1.05
C GLY A 10 -8.38 -11.20 0.78
N LEU A 11 -7.27 -10.55 0.43
CA LEU A 11 -6.00 -11.23 0.13
C LEU A 11 -5.33 -11.82 1.37
N SER A 12 -4.53 -12.88 1.16
CA SER A 12 -3.58 -13.36 2.15
C SER A 12 -2.52 -12.28 2.45
N ALA A 13 -1.80 -12.43 3.57
CA ALA A 13 -0.73 -11.49 3.89
C ALA A 13 0.39 -11.49 2.83
N GLN A 14 0.72 -12.67 2.30
CA GLN A 14 1.74 -12.85 1.27
C GLN A 14 1.31 -12.17 -0.04
N ASP A 15 0.07 -12.39 -0.49
CA ASP A 15 -0.42 -11.83 -1.75
C ASP A 15 -0.57 -10.32 -1.67
N ALA A 16 -1.07 -9.80 -0.53
CA ALA A 16 -1.16 -8.36 -0.30
C ALA A 16 0.23 -7.71 -0.24
N TYR A 17 1.24 -8.39 0.30
CA TYR A 17 2.63 -7.93 0.27
C TYR A 17 3.17 -7.87 -1.15
N THR A 18 3.05 -8.97 -1.90
CA THR A 18 3.50 -9.04 -3.30
C THR A 18 2.82 -7.98 -4.15
N PHE A 19 1.49 -7.87 -4.06
CA PHE A 19 0.72 -6.85 -4.77
C PHE A 19 1.14 -5.43 -4.38
N CYS A 20 1.29 -5.13 -3.09
CA CYS A 20 1.75 -3.81 -2.64
C CYS A 20 3.14 -3.46 -3.20
N SER A 21 4.03 -4.46 -3.33
CA SER A 21 5.40 -4.26 -3.79
C SER A 21 5.48 -3.91 -5.28
N ILE A 22 4.54 -4.40 -6.09
CA ILE A 22 4.52 -4.16 -7.54
C ILE A 22 3.59 -3.02 -7.96
N ALA A 23 2.55 -2.72 -7.17
CA ALA A 23 1.47 -1.81 -7.58
C ALA A 23 1.47 -0.47 -6.85
N ALA A 24 2.13 -0.36 -5.69
CA ALA A 24 2.13 0.85 -4.88
C ALA A 24 3.44 1.65 -5.01
N ASP A 25 3.33 2.98 -4.95
CA ASP A 25 4.47 3.88 -4.89
C ASP A 25 4.71 4.31 -3.44
N LEU A 26 5.97 4.33 -3.01
CA LEU A 26 6.38 4.99 -1.77
C LEU A 26 7.00 6.34 -2.10
N ARG A 27 6.44 7.41 -1.53
CA ARG A 27 6.88 8.78 -1.78
C ARG A 27 7.31 9.43 -0.48
N VAL A 28 8.46 10.10 -0.50
CA VAL A 28 8.94 10.86 0.66
C VAL A 28 8.02 12.05 0.86
N THR A 29 7.47 12.17 2.07
CA THR A 29 6.64 13.31 2.46
C THR A 29 7.50 14.45 2.95
N GLN A 30 8.39 14.14 3.89
CA GLN A 30 9.23 15.12 4.55
C GLN A 30 10.43 14.42 5.21
N LEU A 31 11.48 15.21 5.40
CA LEU A 31 12.71 14.81 6.08
C LEU A 31 13.14 15.82 7.16
N VAL A 32 12.31 16.83 7.45
CA VAL A 32 12.70 18.03 8.20
C VAL A 32 11.96 18.19 9.54
N ASP A 33 10.98 17.34 9.84
CA ASP A 33 10.13 17.47 11.04
C ASP A 33 10.61 16.60 12.22
N GLY A 34 11.87 16.16 12.19
CA GLY A 34 12.46 15.21 13.15
C GLY A 34 12.02 13.77 12.89
N ASN A 35 10.71 13.50 12.91
CA ASN A 35 10.17 12.24 12.40
C ASN A 35 10.20 12.28 10.88
N LYS A 36 10.71 11.25 10.19
CA LYS A 36 10.69 11.19 8.72
C LYS A 36 9.37 10.59 8.23
N GLY A 37 8.83 11.13 7.15
CA GLY A 37 7.50 10.76 6.64
C GLY A 37 7.55 10.14 5.26
N ILE A 38 6.81 9.05 5.08
CA ILE A 38 6.58 8.39 3.78
C ILE A 38 5.07 8.20 3.59
N HIS A 39 4.57 8.52 2.39
CA HIS A 39 3.24 8.12 1.95
C HIS A 39 3.32 6.94 0.99
N CYS A 40 2.45 5.95 1.20
CA CYS A 40 2.22 4.88 0.26
C CYS A 40 0.97 5.19 -0.58
N VAL A 41 1.14 5.29 -1.90
CA VAL A 41 0.08 5.64 -2.84
C VAL A 41 -0.25 4.42 -3.70
N LEU A 42 -1.54 4.10 -3.79
CA LEU A 42 -2.06 3.03 -4.63
C LEU A 42 -3.27 3.55 -5.42
N ALA A 43 -3.22 3.43 -6.74
CA ALA A 43 -4.34 3.83 -7.59
C ALA A 43 -5.56 2.92 -7.32
N LYS A 44 -6.72 3.52 -7.05
CA LYS A 44 -7.97 2.77 -6.79
C LYS A 44 -8.34 1.85 -7.95
N SER A 45 -8.05 2.26 -9.20
CA SER A 45 -8.27 1.44 -10.40
C SER A 45 -7.44 0.16 -10.43
N ARG A 46 -6.35 0.09 -9.66
CA ARG A 46 -5.50 -1.10 -9.53
C ARG A 46 -5.91 -1.98 -8.35
N MET A 47 -6.86 -1.56 -7.51
CA MET A 47 -7.27 -2.41 -6.39
C MET A 47 -7.94 -3.69 -6.90
N PRO A 48 -7.51 -4.87 -6.40
CA PRO A 48 -8.18 -6.12 -6.67
C PRO A 48 -9.64 -6.03 -6.21
N GLN A 49 -10.55 -6.48 -7.08
CA GLN A 49 -11.96 -6.62 -6.70
C GLN A 49 -12.08 -7.78 -5.71
N ARG A 50 -12.91 -7.59 -4.69
CA ARG A 50 -13.23 -8.65 -3.73
C ARG A 50 -14.20 -9.61 -4.43
N THR A 51 -13.72 -10.79 -4.80
CA THR A 51 -14.55 -11.90 -5.28
C THR A 51 -15.44 -12.44 -4.18
#